data_AF-A0A1B6G4H0-F1
#
_entry.id   AF-A0A1B6G4H0-F1
#
_cell.length_a   1.000
_cell.length_b   1.000
_cell.length_c   1.000
_cell.angle_alpha   90.00
_cell.angle_beta   90.00
_cell.angle_gamma   90.00
#
_symmetry.space_group_name_H-M   'P 1'
#
loop_
_entity.id
_entity.type
_entity.pdbx_description
1 polymer ?
#
loop_
_entity_poly.entity_id
_entity_poly.type
_entity_poly.pdbx_seq_one_letter_code
_entity_poly.pdbx_strand_id
1 'polypeptide(L)'
;LDRIQETLVPNLRKIHFLSDGPSTQYRNKTMFFLLAKHITPRLNVEECTWNYCEAGHGKGAPDGVGGCLKRTADGFVARGTDIPNFEKLVSLLQDETQISILTVTEEDINNIDLLLPKAEELVTF
;
A
#
# COMPACT_ATOMS: atom_id res chain seq x y z
N LEU A 1 -3.06 10.74 1.23
CA LEU A 1 -4.16 10.71 0.23
C LEU A 1 -4.35 12.07 -0.43
N ASP A 2 -4.17 13.16 0.30
CA ASP A 2 -4.41 14.53 -0.21
C ASP A 2 -3.54 14.85 -1.43
N ARG A 3 -2.27 14.41 -1.45
CA ARG A 3 -1.42 14.47 -2.65
C ARG A 3 -2.04 13.75 -3.86
N ILE A 4 -2.69 12.60 -3.72
CA ILE A 4 -3.30 11.87 -4.85
C ILE A 4 -4.48 12.67 -5.44
N GLN A 5 -5.31 13.23 -4.58
CA GLN A 5 -6.51 13.97 -4.97
C GLN A 5 -6.17 15.34 -5.60
N GLU A 6 -5.15 16.02 -5.08
CA GLU A 6 -4.76 17.35 -5.53
C GLU A 6 -3.79 17.35 -6.72
N THR A 7 -2.92 16.34 -6.85
CA THR A 7 -1.86 16.36 -7.88
C THR A 7 -2.04 15.39 -9.05
N LEU A 8 -2.87 14.35 -8.93
CA LEU A 8 -2.92 13.29 -9.96
C LEU A 8 -4.23 13.25 -10.76
N VAL A 9 -5.40 13.38 -10.12
CA VAL A 9 -6.69 13.21 -10.82
C VAL A 9 -7.79 14.11 -10.22
N PRO A 10 -8.06 15.32 -10.78
CA PRO A 10 -9.01 16.27 -10.19
C PRO A 10 -10.49 15.83 -10.23
N ASN A 11 -10.82 14.79 -11.01
CA ASN A 11 -12.17 14.23 -11.12
C ASN A 11 -12.15 12.71 -10.89
N LEU A 12 -11.52 12.29 -9.79
CA LEU A 12 -11.42 10.86 -9.45
C LEU A 12 -12.82 10.30 -9.16
N ARG A 13 -13.34 9.45 -10.06
CA ARG A 13 -14.66 8.84 -9.93
C ARG A 13 -14.62 7.40 -9.45
N LYS A 14 -13.57 6.68 -9.83
CA LYS A 14 -13.40 5.25 -9.55
C LYS A 14 -11.99 4.95 -9.10
N ILE A 15 -11.86 4.02 -8.16
CA ILE A 15 -10.57 3.48 -7.73
C ILE A 15 -10.60 1.97 -7.81
N HIS A 16 -9.52 1.42 -8.36
CA HIS A 16 -9.28 -0.01 -8.42
C HIS A 16 -7.99 -0.33 -7.66
N PHE A 17 -8.11 -1.03 -6.54
CA PHE A 17 -6.98 -1.60 -5.82
C PHE A 17 -6.68 -3.00 -6.38
N LEU A 18 -5.40 -3.31 -6.48
CA LEU A 18 -4.89 -4.64 -6.80
C LEU A 18 -3.82 -4.98 -5.78
N SER A 19 -4.00 -6.09 -5.05
CA SER A 19 -3.01 -6.60 -4.10
C SER A 19 -2.88 -8.11 -4.21
N ASP A 20 -1.87 -8.69 -3.56
CA ASP A 20 -1.86 -10.14 -3.37
C ASP A 20 -2.96 -10.56 -2.37
N GLY A 21 -3.31 -11.84 -2.39
CA GLY A 21 -4.45 -12.40 -1.67
C GLY A 21 -4.27 -13.02 -0.28
N PRO A 22 -3.12 -12.92 0.45
CA PRO A 22 -3.00 -13.48 1.78
C PRO A 22 -3.96 -12.78 2.75
N SER A 23 -4.75 -13.59 3.44
CA SER A 23 -5.78 -13.14 4.39
C SER A 23 -5.24 -12.44 5.62
N THR A 24 -3.98 -12.68 5.97
CA THR A 24 -3.31 -12.05 7.11
C THR A 24 -2.84 -10.62 6.82
N GLN A 25 -2.79 -10.19 5.56
CA GLN A 25 -2.28 -8.87 5.16
C GLN A 25 -3.37 -8.03 4.51
N TYR A 26 -3.64 -8.21 3.22
CA TYR A 26 -4.51 -7.28 2.47
C TYR A 26 -5.97 -7.72 2.41
N ARG A 27 -6.24 -9.01 2.65
CA ARG A 27 -7.60 -9.56 2.60
C ARG A 27 -8.16 -9.79 4.01
N ASN A 28 -8.33 -8.70 4.77
CA ASN A 28 -8.83 -8.73 6.14
C ASN A 28 -9.98 -7.72 6.38
N LYS A 29 -10.73 -7.89 7.49
CA LYS A 29 -11.91 -7.06 7.83
C LYS A 29 -11.57 -5.57 8.02
N THR A 30 -10.38 -5.28 8.53
CA THR A 30 -9.90 -3.91 8.78
C THR A 30 -9.77 -3.15 7.47
N MET A 31 -9.26 -3.81 6.42
CA MET A 31 -9.17 -3.20 5.09
C MET A 31 -10.55 -2.82 4.54
N PHE A 32 -11.54 -3.71 4.65
CA PHE A 32 -12.92 -3.41 4.23
C PHE A 32 -13.52 -2.25 5.02
N PHE A 33 -13.30 -2.21 6.34
CA PHE A 33 -13.76 -1.11 7.19
C PHE A 33 -13.15 0.22 6.76
N LEU A 34 -11.82 0.30 6.64
CA LEU A 34 -11.11 1.51 6.21
C LEU A 34 -11.56 1.96 4.81
N LEU A 35 -11.72 1.01 3.88
CA LEU A 35 -12.18 1.29 2.53
C LEU A 35 -13.56 1.97 2.51
N ALA A 36 -14.52 1.38 3.23
CA ALA A 36 -15.90 1.84 3.24
C ALA A 36 -16.10 3.11 4.07
N LYS A 37 -15.44 3.23 5.22
CA LYS A 37 -15.67 4.32 6.19
C LYS A 37 -14.76 5.52 6.02
N HIS A 38 -13.55 5.34 5.49
CA HIS A 38 -12.56 6.41 5.42
C HIS A 38 -12.11 6.73 4.00
N ILE A 39 -11.74 5.72 3.20
CA ILE A 39 -11.16 5.96 1.86
C ILE A 39 -12.21 6.47 0.87
N THR A 40 -13.33 5.77 0.74
CA THR A 40 -14.40 6.12 -0.23
C THR A 40 -14.95 7.52 0.03
N PRO A 41 -15.30 7.89 1.29
CA PRO A 41 -15.79 9.25 1.58
C PRO A 41 -14.71 10.32 1.40
N ARG A 42 -13.46 10.06 1.84
CA ARG A 42 -12.38 11.06 1.74
C ARG A 42 -12.07 11.42 0.30
N LEU A 43 -12.05 10.42 -0.58
CA LEU A 43 -11.72 10.60 -2.00
C LEU A 43 -12.94 10.99 -2.85
N ASN A 44 -14.14 10.99 -2.27
CA ASN A 44 -15.40 11.30 -2.93
C ASN A 44 -15.61 10.50 -4.23
N VAL A 45 -15.34 9.20 -4.19
CA VAL A 45 -15.44 8.30 -5.34
C VAL A 45 -16.79 7.58 -5.38
N GLU A 46 -17.33 7.38 -6.58
CA GLU A 46 -18.59 6.68 -6.79
C GLU A 46 -18.43 5.15 -6.68
N GLU A 47 -17.26 4.65 -7.09
CA GLU A 47 -16.99 3.21 -7.13
C GLU A 47 -15.58 2.91 -6.63
N CYS A 48 -15.48 1.92 -5.75
CA CYS A 48 -14.22 1.44 -5.26
C CYS A 48 -14.21 -0.10 -5.30
N THR A 49 -13.25 -0.67 -6.01
CA THR A 49 -13.07 -2.13 -6.08
C THR A 49 -11.71 -2.53 -5.53
N TRP A 50 -11.65 -3.68 -4.86
CA TRP A 50 -10.39 -4.29 -4.45
C TRP A 50 -10.28 -5.70 -5.04
N ASN A 51 -9.29 -5.92 -5.90
CA ASN A 51 -9.04 -7.19 -6.55
C ASN A 51 -7.81 -7.85 -5.93
N TYR A 52 -7.86 -9.17 -5.77
CA TYR A 52 -6.81 -9.96 -5.14
C TYR A 52 -6.22 -10.95 -6.15
N CYS A 53 -4.89 -10.93 -6.30
CA CYS A 53 -4.13 -11.96 -7.00
C CYS A 53 -3.87 -13.17 -6.10
N GLU A 54 -3.44 -14.29 -6.69
CA GLU A 54 -3.00 -15.49 -5.95
C GLU A 54 -1.95 -15.15 -4.88
N ALA A 55 -1.97 -15.84 -3.74
CA ALA A 55 -0.97 -15.64 -2.70
C ALA A 55 0.36 -16.33 -3.07
N GLY A 56 1.49 -15.79 -2.58
CA GLY A 56 2.77 -16.50 -2.62
C GLY A 56 3.56 -16.40 -3.94
N HIS A 57 3.30 -15.39 -4.77
CA HIS A 57 3.99 -15.21 -6.06
C HIS A 57 5.43 -14.64 -5.99
N GLY A 58 5.97 -14.44 -4.78
CA GLY A 58 7.36 -14.04 -4.58
C GLY A 58 7.73 -12.71 -5.27
N LYS A 59 8.91 -12.65 -5.89
CA LYS A 59 9.46 -11.45 -6.56
C LYS A 59 9.10 -11.38 -8.07
N GLY A 60 8.10 -12.15 -8.50
CA GLY A 60 7.74 -12.32 -9.90
C GLY A 60 7.01 -11.14 -10.52
N ALA A 61 6.68 -11.25 -11.80
CA ALA A 61 5.80 -10.29 -12.50
C ALA A 61 4.45 -10.03 -11.80
N PRO A 62 3.81 -10.99 -11.10
CA PRO A 62 2.55 -10.74 -10.38
C PRO A 62 2.64 -9.71 -9.24
N ASP A 63 3.85 -9.47 -8.70
CA ASP A 63 4.10 -8.50 -7.64
C ASP A 63 4.21 -7.04 -8.18
N GLY A 64 4.06 -6.86 -9.50
CA GLY A 64 3.97 -5.55 -10.16
C GLY A 64 5.10 -4.59 -9.80
N VAL A 65 4.72 -3.43 -9.26
CA VAL A 65 5.64 -2.39 -8.79
C VAL A 65 6.56 -2.92 -7.69
N GLY A 66 6.02 -3.70 -6.74
CA GLY A 66 6.79 -4.32 -5.66
C GLY A 66 7.86 -5.27 -6.19
N GLY A 67 7.52 -6.06 -7.21
CA GLY A 67 8.46 -6.99 -7.84
C GLY A 67 9.60 -6.27 -8.54
N CYS A 68 9.32 -5.12 -9.17
CA CYS A 68 10.34 -4.27 -9.77
C CYS A 68 11.33 -3.76 -8.71
N LEU A 69 10.84 -3.16 -7.62
CA LEU A 69 11.68 -2.63 -6.54
C LEU A 69 12.54 -3.73 -5.90
N LYS A 70 11.95 -4.91 -5.62
CA LYS A 70 12.67 -6.06 -5.05
C LYS A 70 13.80 -6.53 -5.96
N ARG A 71 13.56 -6.66 -7.27
CA ARG A 71 14.60 -7.06 -8.24
C ARG A 71 15.71 -6.01 -8.37
N THR A 72 15.36 -4.74 -8.34
CA THR A 72 16.35 -3.65 -8.36
C THR A 72 17.25 -3.70 -7.13
N ALA A 73 16.67 -3.89 -5.94
CA ALA A 73 17.43 -4.05 -4.69
C ALA A 73 18.32 -5.30 -4.73
N ASP A 74 17.81 -6.45 -5.20
CA ASP A 74 18.61 -7.66 -5.38
C ASP A 74 19.80 -7.42 -6.32
N GLY A 75 19.59 -6.61 -7.37
CA GLY A 75 20.65 -6.21 -8.30
C GLY A 75 21.77 -5.42 -7.63
N PHE A 76 21.45 -4.50 -6.71
CA PHE A 76 22.46 -3.78 -5.92
C PHE A 76 23.27 -4.72 -5.02
N VAL A 77 22.57 -5.61 -4.29
CA VAL A 77 23.22 -6.60 -3.42
C VAL A 77 24.12 -7.54 -4.21
N ALA A 78 23.65 -8.03 -5.37
CA ALA A 78 24.44 -8.90 -6.25
C ALA A 78 25.71 -8.23 -6.79
N ARG A 79 25.73 -6.89 -6.85
CA ARG A 79 26.91 -6.09 -7.23
C ARG A 79 27.79 -5.68 -6.04
N GLY A 80 27.52 -6.22 -4.85
CA GLY A 80 28.31 -5.96 -3.63
C GLY A 80 27.93 -4.68 -2.90
N THR A 81 26.72 -4.14 -3.12
CA THR A 81 26.21 -3.01 -2.33
C THR A 81 25.38 -3.50 -1.16
N ASP A 82 25.81 -3.19 0.06
CA ASP A 82 25.02 -3.48 1.25
C ASP A 82 23.86 -2.50 1.42
N ILE A 83 22.71 -3.03 1.84
CA ILE A 83 21.49 -2.28 2.13
C ILE A 83 21.10 -2.52 3.59
N PRO A 84 21.72 -1.81 4.56
CA PRO A 84 21.59 -2.12 5.98
C PRO A 84 20.29 -1.61 6.62
N ASN A 85 19.61 -0.66 5.97
CA ASN A 85 18.42 -0.02 6.51
C ASN A 85 17.48 0.46 5.41
N PHE A 86 16.28 0.89 5.82
CA PHE A 86 15.22 1.33 4.93
C PHE A 86 15.58 2.61 4.19
N GLU A 87 16.28 3.55 4.83
CA GLU A 87 16.69 4.82 4.22
C GLU A 87 17.67 4.59 3.06
N LYS A 88 18.62 3.67 3.24
CA LYS A 88 19.53 3.27 2.17
C LYS A 88 18.80 2.56 1.04
N LEU A 89 17.81 1.72 1.35
CA LEU A 89 16.96 1.09 0.34
C LEU A 89 16.21 2.15 -0.49
N VAL A 90 15.54 3.10 0.16
CA VAL A 90 14.73 4.13 -0.51
C VAL A 90 15.60 5.00 -1.43
N SER A 91 16.74 5.49 -0.95
CA SER A 91 17.65 6.31 -1.76
C SER A 91 18.13 5.57 -3.02
N LEU A 92 18.58 4.31 -2.90
CA LEU A 92 19.01 3.51 -4.04
C LEU A 92 17.88 3.28 -5.07
N LEU A 93 16.66 3.03 -4.59
CA LEU A 93 15.53 2.75 -5.47
C LEU A 93 14.98 4.02 -6.15
N GLN A 94 15.03 5.17 -5.48
CA GLN A 94 14.61 6.45 -6.07
C GLN A 94 15.59 6.93 -7.15
N ASP A 95 16.89 6.68 -6.98
CA ASP A 95 17.89 7.04 -7.98
C ASP A 95 17.81 6.16 -9.24
N GLU A 96 17.41 4.90 -9.07
CA GLU A 96 17.41 3.90 -10.15
C GLU A 96 16.05 3.75 -10.86
N THR A 97 14.95 4.20 -10.24
CA THR A 97 13.59 3.97 -10.76
C THR A 97 12.76 5.24 -10.80
N GLN A 98 11.78 5.29 -11.70
CA GLN A 98 10.78 6.37 -11.73
C GLN A 98 9.63 6.16 -10.73
N ILE A 99 9.77 5.19 -9.81
CA ILE A 99 8.71 4.81 -8.88
C ILE A 99 8.75 5.76 -7.67
N SER A 100 7.63 6.44 -7.42
CA SER A 100 7.48 7.26 -6.22
C SER A 100 7.28 6.38 -4.99
N ILE A 101 8.19 6.47 -4.03
CA ILE A 101 8.12 5.76 -2.75
C ILE A 101 7.60 6.71 -1.68
N LEU A 102 6.52 6.32 -1.00
CA LEU A 102 5.97 7.02 0.16
C LEU A 102 6.34 6.23 1.41
N THR A 103 6.98 6.89 2.36
CA THR A 103 7.37 6.31 3.64
C THR A 103 6.23 6.43 4.64
N VAL A 104 5.93 5.35 5.35
CA VAL A 104 4.92 5.31 6.42
C VAL A 104 5.67 5.12 7.74
N THR A 105 5.47 6.04 8.68
CA THR A 105 6.08 6.02 10.00
C THR A 105 5.22 5.22 10.98
N GLU A 106 5.79 4.87 12.14
CA GLU A 106 5.02 4.27 13.24
C GLU A 106 3.91 5.20 13.75
N GLU A 107 4.16 6.51 13.75
CA GLU A 107 3.15 7.51 14.08
C GLU A 107 1.98 7.48 13.09
N ASP A 108 2.26 7.37 11.78
CA ASP A 108 1.22 7.22 10.76
C ASP A 108 0.36 5.98 11.01
N ILE A 109 0.99 4.85 11.39
CA ILE A 109 0.29 3.60 11.69
C ILE A 109 -0.60 3.78 12.92
N ASN A 110 -0.05 4.32 14.00
CA ASN A 110 -0.78 4.58 15.24
C ASN A 110 -2.00 5.49 15.00
N ASN A 111 -1.84 6.52 14.17
CA ASN A 111 -2.93 7.42 13.80
C ASN A 111 -4.05 6.71 13.04
N ILE A 112 -3.74 5.71 12.21
CA ILE A 112 -4.75 4.89 11.53
C ILE A 112 -5.43 3.92 12.49
N ASP A 113 -4.69 3.34 13.45
CA ASP A 113 -5.27 2.44 14.45
C ASP A 113 -6.32 3.14 15.32
N LEU A 114 -6.16 4.44 15.58
CA LEU A 114 -7.17 5.26 16.27
C LEU A 114 -8.50 5.40 15.50
N LEU A 115 -8.50 5.15 14.19
CA LEU A 115 -9.71 5.18 13.37
C LEU A 115 -10.49 3.86 13.43
N LEU A 116 -9.85 2.79 13.90
CA LEU A 116 -10.46 1.47 13.94
C LEU A 116 -11.42 1.36 15.13
N PRO A 117 -12.58 0.71 14.93
CA PRO A 117 -13.53 0.51 16.02
C PRO A 117 -12.87 -0.38 17.07
N LYS A 118 -13.05 -0.02 18.33
CA LYS A 118 -12.61 -0.88 19.43
C LYS A 118 -13.41 -2.17 19.40
N ALA A 119 -12.81 -3.26 19.89
CA ALA A 119 -13.45 -4.57 19.89
C ALA A 119 -14.82 -4.56 20.59
N GLU A 120 -15.02 -3.67 21.57
CA GLU A 120 -16.28 -3.52 22.31
C GLU A 120 -17.41 -2.88 21.48
N GLU A 121 -17.11 -2.08 20.46
CA GLU A 121 -18.11 -1.37 19.63
C GLU A 121 -18.68 -2.24 18.50
N LEU A 122 -18.01 -3.36 18.19
CA LEU A 122 -18.43 -4.31 17.15
C LEU A 122 -19.56 -5.25 17.62
N VAL A 123 -20.01 -5.13 18.88
CA VAL A 123 -21.07 -5.93 19.49
C VAL A 123 -22.32 -5.08 19.72
N THR A 124 -22.81 -4.40 18.68
CA THR A 124 -24.18 -3.88 18.68
C THR A 124 -24.80 -4.11 17.30
N PHE A 125 -25.69 -5.10 17.24
CA PHE A 125 -26.64 -5.33 16.16
C PHE A 125 -28.04 -5.09 16.72
#